data_AF-A0A9D2QZR9-F1
#
_entry.id   AF-A0A9D2QZR9-F1
#
_cell.length_a   1.000
_cell.length_b   1.000
_cell.length_c   1.000
_cell.angle_alpha   90.00
_cell.angle_beta   90.00
_cell.angle_gamma   90.00
#
_symmetry.space_group_name_H-M   'P 1'
#
loop_
_entity.id
_entity.type
_entity.pdbx_description
1 polymer ?
#
loop_
_entity_poly.entity_id
_entity_poly.type
_entity_poly.pdbx_seq_one_letter_code
_entity_poly.pdbx_strand_id
1 'polypeptide(L)'
;MLIRERAWKQIGLYVGLGFLICLPWMARGVLISGWLFYPFTFVDLFPVDWKIEKGYADSDAKEIQVFARGLYDVNLYDTPFFEWAGDWFGRLRGMEKLWVASCVLGMAAGVVSLAAAGRAVLRKNKGNRDGLWEQVPGLPAGDWFLYGAVLAAGYLFWQFSAPLVRYGYAYVIALPAGMAGFWFCMAAGRGGRREGLCRRIFLLCMSVFLLYKAADLAGAVRETAAQPYYLRQQAYGKYEASVWELDGVSVYVPLDGGKIGYDAFPSSPRIQEIELRENGNLKAGFRPARSGK
;
A
#
# COMPACT_ATOMS: atom_id res chain seq x y z
N MET A 1 -20.35 -10.50 15.79
CA MET A 1 -19.49 -10.90 14.66
C MET A 1 -20.14 -11.99 13.84
N LEU A 2 -20.08 -11.87 12.51
CA LEU A 2 -20.66 -12.84 11.57
C LEU A 2 -20.19 -14.29 11.81
N ILE A 3 -18.93 -14.49 12.22
CA ILE A 3 -18.36 -15.81 12.51
C ILE A 3 -19.04 -16.45 13.72
N ARG A 4 -19.27 -15.66 14.78
CA ARG A 4 -19.93 -16.12 16.01
C ARG A 4 -21.41 -16.43 15.75
N GLU A 5 -22.06 -15.63 14.92
CA GLU A 5 -23.46 -15.80 14.53
C GLU A 5 -23.65 -16.84 13.42
N ARG A 6 -22.57 -17.47 12.93
CA ARG A 6 -22.58 -18.43 11.80
C ARG A 6 -23.27 -17.85 10.56
N ALA A 7 -23.12 -16.55 10.35
CA ALA A 7 -23.69 -15.78 9.24
C ALA A 7 -22.84 -15.98 7.96
N TRP A 8 -22.71 -17.23 7.53
CA TRP A 8 -21.83 -17.63 6.42
C TRP A 8 -22.19 -16.99 5.09
N LYS A 9 -23.48 -16.73 4.85
CA LYS A 9 -23.95 -16.03 3.64
C LYS A 9 -23.38 -14.62 3.57
N GLN A 10 -23.43 -13.88 4.68
CA GLN A 10 -22.90 -12.52 4.79
C GLN A 10 -21.38 -12.51 4.69
N ILE A 11 -20.69 -13.48 5.31
CA ILE A 11 -19.23 -13.63 5.17
C ILE A 11 -18.85 -13.86 3.71
N GLY A 12 -19.51 -14.82 3.05
CA GLY A 12 -19.30 -15.11 1.64
C GLY A 12 -19.56 -13.90 0.74
N LEU A 13 -20.62 -13.13 1.04
CA LEU A 13 -20.93 -11.89 0.33
C LEU A 13 -19.82 -10.85 0.49
N TYR A 14 -19.35 -10.57 1.71
CA TYR A 14 -18.30 -9.56 1.93
C TYR A 14 -16.95 -9.97 1.35
N VAL A 15 -16.58 -11.24 1.49
CA VAL A 15 -15.37 -11.79 0.84
C VAL A 15 -15.51 -11.70 -0.69
N GLY A 16 -16.67 -12.10 -1.24
CA GLY A 16 -16.95 -12.02 -2.67
C GLY A 16 -16.92 -10.60 -3.22
N LEU A 17 -17.47 -9.62 -2.49
CA LEU A 17 -17.37 -8.21 -2.84
C LEU A 17 -15.92 -7.71 -2.80
N GLY A 18 -15.13 -8.15 -1.81
CA GLY A 18 -13.69 -7.86 -1.76
C GLY A 18 -12.96 -8.38 -3.00
N PHE A 19 -13.21 -9.63 -3.41
CA PHE A 19 -12.66 -10.17 -4.65
C PHE A 19 -13.13 -9.38 -5.87
N LEU A 20 -14.42 -9.08 -5.98
CA LEU A 20 -14.99 -8.32 -7.10
C LEU A 20 -14.31 -6.94 -7.27
N ILE A 21 -13.99 -6.27 -6.15
CA ILE A 21 -13.26 -5.00 -6.17
C ILE A 21 -11.82 -5.18 -6.68
N CYS A 22 -11.16 -6.28 -6.32
CA CYS A 22 -9.79 -6.57 -6.77
C CYS A 22 -9.71 -7.07 -8.22
N LEU A 23 -10.78 -7.66 -8.76
CA LEU A 23 -10.79 -8.31 -10.08
C LEU A 23 -10.31 -7.41 -11.23
N PRO A 24 -10.77 -6.14 -11.39
CA PRO A 24 -10.29 -5.29 -12.48
C PRO A 24 -8.78 -5.02 -12.41
N TRP A 25 -8.24 -4.87 -11.20
CA TRP A 25 -6.81 -4.65 -11.00
C TRP A 25 -5.99 -5.92 -11.31
N MET A 26 -6.47 -7.09 -10.86
CA MET A 26 -5.85 -8.39 -11.16
C MET A 26 -5.88 -8.70 -12.67
N ALA A 27 -7.02 -8.46 -13.33
CA ALA A 27 -7.17 -8.63 -14.77
C ALA A 27 -6.23 -7.70 -15.54
N ARG A 28 -6.14 -6.42 -15.14
CA ARG A 28 -5.19 -5.47 -15.71
C ARG A 28 -3.74 -5.96 -15.54
N GLY A 29 -3.38 -6.54 -14.40
CA GLY A 29 -2.07 -7.14 -14.16
C GLY A 29 -1.72 -8.19 -15.21
N VAL A 30 -2.62 -9.15 -15.42
CA VAL A 30 -2.44 -10.22 -16.43
C VAL A 30 -2.37 -9.66 -17.85
N LEU A 31 -3.23 -8.70 -18.19
CA LEU A 31 -3.26 -8.11 -19.54
C LEU A 31 -1.98 -7.35 -19.89
N ILE A 32 -1.40 -6.61 -18.93
CA ILE A 32 -0.23 -5.75 -19.19
C ILE A 32 1.09 -6.53 -19.04
N SER A 33 1.16 -7.48 -18.11
CA SER A 33 2.43 -8.12 -17.73
C SER A 33 2.47 -9.64 -17.87
N GLY A 34 1.31 -10.28 -18.05
CA GLY A 34 1.15 -11.73 -17.93
C GLY A 34 1.19 -12.26 -16.48
N TRP A 35 1.43 -11.41 -15.48
CA TRP A 35 1.46 -11.78 -14.06
C TRP A 35 0.20 -11.30 -13.31
N LEU A 36 -0.33 -12.14 -12.43
CA LEU A 36 -1.53 -11.80 -11.64
C LEU A 36 -1.26 -10.65 -10.66
N PHE A 37 -0.05 -10.62 -10.08
CA PHE A 37 0.36 -9.68 -9.04
C PHE A 37 1.68 -8.99 -9.40
N TYR A 38 1.86 -8.52 -10.63
CA TYR A 38 3.09 -7.84 -11.05
C TYR A 38 3.54 -6.77 -10.03
N PRO A 39 4.84 -6.72 -9.66
CA PRO A 39 5.96 -7.53 -10.16
C PRO A 39 6.21 -8.85 -9.41
N PHE A 40 5.29 -9.29 -8.54
CA PHE A 40 5.45 -10.53 -7.79
C PHE A 40 5.13 -11.77 -8.64
N THR A 41 6.10 -12.69 -8.72
CA THR A 41 6.05 -13.87 -9.59
C THR A 41 5.63 -15.17 -8.88
N PHE A 42 5.16 -15.11 -7.63
CA PHE A 42 4.85 -16.30 -6.82
C PHE A 42 3.57 -17.06 -7.27
N VAL A 43 2.66 -16.41 -8.02
CA VAL A 43 1.48 -17.04 -8.61
C VAL A 43 1.61 -17.00 -10.13
N ASP A 44 1.92 -18.16 -10.72
CA ASP A 44 1.99 -18.33 -12.17
C ASP A 44 0.83 -19.18 -12.69
N LEU A 45 -0.21 -18.52 -13.21
CA LEU A 45 -1.44 -19.17 -13.68
C LEU A 45 -1.70 -19.03 -15.19
N PHE A 46 -1.02 -18.10 -15.88
CA PHE A 46 -1.40 -17.67 -17.22
C PHE A 46 -0.27 -17.90 -18.22
N PRO A 47 -0.30 -18.95 -19.06
CA PRO A 47 0.76 -19.21 -20.04
C PRO A 47 0.57 -18.34 -21.29
N VAL A 48 0.76 -17.02 -21.16
CA VAL A 48 0.65 -16.04 -22.26
C VAL A 48 2.02 -15.70 -22.84
N ASP A 49 2.09 -15.45 -24.14
CA ASP A 49 3.33 -15.20 -24.86
C ASP A 49 3.89 -13.78 -24.64
N TRP A 50 3.08 -12.81 -24.24
CA TRP A 50 3.52 -11.46 -23.83
C TRP A 50 3.95 -11.36 -22.35
N LYS A 51 4.07 -12.48 -21.63
CA LYS A 51 4.41 -12.46 -20.21
C LYS A 51 5.83 -11.92 -20.01
N ILE A 52 5.98 -10.97 -19.09
CA ILE A 52 7.26 -10.43 -18.69
C ILE A 52 8.11 -11.53 -18.05
N GLU A 53 9.38 -11.62 -18.44
CA GLU A 53 10.31 -12.61 -17.90
C GLU A 53 10.41 -12.55 -16.38
N LYS A 54 10.40 -13.73 -15.73
CA LYS A 54 10.42 -13.84 -14.27
C LYS A 54 11.58 -13.07 -13.63
N GLY A 55 12.79 -13.22 -14.17
CA GLY A 55 13.98 -12.55 -13.63
C GLY A 55 13.89 -11.03 -13.67
N TYR A 56 13.26 -10.49 -14.71
CA TYR A 56 13.01 -9.06 -14.84
C TYR A 56 11.96 -8.58 -13.84
N ALA A 57 10.82 -9.28 -13.74
CA ALA A 57 9.79 -8.95 -12.75
C ALA A 57 10.34 -9.05 -11.30
N ASP A 58 11.14 -10.06 -10.99
CA ASP A 58 11.77 -10.19 -9.68
C ASP A 58 12.76 -9.03 -9.40
N SER A 59 13.46 -8.54 -10.44
CA SER A 59 14.32 -7.36 -10.35
C SER A 59 13.52 -6.09 -10.04
N ASP A 60 12.43 -5.84 -10.77
CA ASP A 60 11.51 -4.71 -10.54
C ASP A 60 10.96 -4.73 -9.10
N ALA A 61 10.58 -5.92 -8.61
CA ALA A 61 10.09 -6.11 -7.25
C ALA A 61 11.14 -5.73 -6.20
N LYS A 62 12.42 -6.06 -6.43
CA LYS A 62 13.53 -5.68 -5.55
C LYS A 62 13.80 -4.18 -5.63
N GLU A 63 13.82 -3.61 -6.83
CA GLU A 63 14.05 -2.19 -7.06
C GLU A 63 13.03 -1.31 -6.32
N ILE A 64 11.73 -1.65 -6.43
CA ILE A 64 10.66 -0.95 -5.70
C ILE A 64 10.88 -1.02 -4.18
N GLN A 65 11.32 -2.16 -3.67
CA GLN A 65 11.57 -2.33 -2.23
C GLN A 65 12.78 -1.54 -1.75
N VAL A 66 13.92 -1.60 -2.44
CA VAL A 66 15.11 -0.82 -2.04
C VAL A 66 14.87 0.68 -2.17
N PHE A 67 14.11 1.10 -3.18
CA PHE A 67 13.72 2.50 -3.34
C PHE A 67 12.85 2.95 -2.17
N ALA A 68 11.86 2.14 -1.77
CA ALA A 68 11.01 2.43 -0.63
C ALA A 68 11.76 2.46 0.71
N ARG A 69 12.87 1.72 0.83
CA ARG A 69 13.80 1.76 1.96
C ARG A 69 14.80 2.93 1.90
N GLY A 70 14.91 3.62 0.77
CA GLY A 70 15.81 4.75 0.55
C GLY A 70 17.25 4.38 0.18
N LEU A 71 17.50 3.15 -0.28
CA LEU A 71 18.83 2.63 -0.64
C LEU A 71 19.20 2.88 -2.12
N TYR A 72 18.21 3.04 -3.00
CA TYR A 72 18.35 3.41 -4.43
C TYR A 72 19.33 2.56 -5.29
N ASP A 73 19.71 1.37 -4.81
CA ASP A 73 20.49 0.38 -5.55
C ASP A 73 19.89 -1.01 -5.29
N VAL A 74 19.54 -1.73 -6.35
CA VAL A 74 18.92 -3.06 -6.29
C VAL A 74 19.82 -4.10 -5.59
N ASN A 75 21.15 -3.91 -5.65
CA ASN A 75 22.11 -4.80 -5.00
C ASN A 75 22.08 -4.67 -3.47
N LEU A 76 21.47 -3.62 -2.93
CA LEU A 76 21.27 -3.40 -1.49
C LEU A 76 19.94 -4.00 -0.99
N TYR A 77 19.32 -4.89 -1.77
CA TYR A 77 18.08 -5.55 -1.37
C TYR A 77 18.22 -6.37 -0.08
N ASP A 78 19.36 -7.03 0.13
CA ASP A 78 19.60 -7.88 1.29
C ASP A 78 20.12 -7.12 2.52
N THR A 79 20.20 -5.78 2.44
CA THR A 79 20.63 -4.93 3.57
C THR A 79 19.71 -5.14 4.78
N PRO A 80 20.25 -5.53 5.95
CA PRO A 80 19.48 -5.76 7.18
C PRO A 80 18.64 -4.55 7.62
N PHE A 81 17.48 -4.82 8.23
CA PHE A 81 16.51 -3.79 8.65
C PHE A 81 17.16 -2.64 9.43
N PHE A 82 17.99 -2.95 10.43
CA PHE A 82 18.59 -1.94 11.30
C PHE A 82 19.65 -1.07 10.63
N GLU A 83 20.17 -1.46 9.47
CA GLU A 83 21.15 -0.67 8.72
C GLU A 83 20.49 0.47 7.93
N TRP A 84 19.23 0.32 7.51
CA TRP A 84 18.53 1.34 6.72
C TRP A 84 17.37 2.02 7.43
N ALA A 85 16.73 1.38 8.42
CA ALA A 85 15.50 1.89 9.03
C ALA A 85 15.67 3.25 9.72
N GLY A 86 16.83 3.50 10.34
CA GLY A 86 17.14 4.78 10.98
C GLY A 86 17.21 5.93 9.97
N ASP A 87 17.99 5.75 8.90
CA ASP A 87 18.14 6.73 7.83
C ASP A 87 16.84 6.95 7.07
N TRP A 88 16.10 5.87 6.79
CA TRP A 88 14.77 5.92 6.19
C TRP A 88 13.83 6.78 7.03
N PHE A 89 13.71 6.50 8.33
CA PHE A 89 12.85 7.28 9.23
C PHE A 89 13.32 8.74 9.32
N GLY A 90 14.64 8.97 9.32
CA GLY A 90 15.25 10.30 9.32
C GLY A 90 14.84 11.16 8.11
N ARG A 91 14.66 10.54 6.94
CA ARG A 91 14.27 11.22 5.68
C ARG A 91 12.77 11.52 5.55
N LEU A 92 11.92 10.91 6.38
CA LEU A 92 10.47 11.17 6.36
C LEU A 92 10.16 12.64 6.70
N ARG A 93 9.10 13.18 6.10
CA ARG A 93 8.61 14.53 6.38
C ARG A 93 7.87 14.56 7.72
N GLY A 94 7.73 15.75 8.32
CA GLY A 94 7.25 15.91 9.71
C GLY A 94 5.99 15.10 10.07
N MET A 95 4.92 15.23 9.27
CA MET A 95 3.67 14.49 9.53
C MET A 95 3.82 12.98 9.28
N GLU A 96 4.65 12.57 8.32
CA GLU A 96 4.94 11.15 8.05
C GLU A 96 5.66 10.50 9.22
N LYS A 97 6.64 11.20 9.82
CA LYS A 97 7.32 10.78 11.05
C LYS A 97 6.34 10.57 12.19
N LEU A 98 5.41 11.51 12.38
CA LEU A 98 4.38 11.41 13.42
C LEU A 98 3.49 10.19 13.21
N TRP A 99 3.03 9.94 11.97
CA TRP A 99 2.20 8.77 11.67
C TRP A 99 2.94 7.44 11.87
N VAL A 100 4.18 7.33 11.39
CA VAL A 100 5.00 6.12 11.58
C VAL A 100 5.34 5.90 13.06
N ALA A 101 5.74 6.94 13.78
CA ALA A 101 5.96 6.86 15.23
C ALA A 101 4.69 6.44 15.98
N SER A 102 3.53 6.97 15.57
CA SER A 102 2.23 6.57 16.13
C SER A 102 1.91 5.10 15.84
N CYS A 103 2.36 4.54 14.71
CA CYS A 103 2.24 3.12 14.43
C CYS A 103 3.10 2.27 15.36
N VAL A 104 4.34 2.70 15.67
CA VAL A 104 5.20 1.99 16.64
C VAL A 104 4.54 1.96 18.03
N LEU A 105 4.02 3.09 18.49
CA LEU A 105 3.25 3.17 19.74
C LEU A 105 1.96 2.33 19.66
N GLY A 106 1.27 2.39 18.53
CA GLY A 106 0.07 1.62 18.23
C GLY A 106 0.33 0.11 18.24
N MET A 107 1.48 -0.34 17.73
CA MET A 107 1.92 -1.72 17.79
C MET A 107 2.18 -2.16 19.24
N ALA A 108 2.91 -1.36 20.02
CA ALA A 108 3.18 -1.66 21.43
C ALA A 108 1.88 -1.78 22.24
N ALA A 109 0.97 -0.82 22.10
CA ALA A 109 -0.34 -0.84 22.74
C ALA A 109 -1.24 -1.96 22.18
N GLY A 110 -1.10 -2.25 20.89
CA GLY A 110 -1.79 -3.31 20.16
C GLY A 110 -1.44 -4.68 20.72
N VAL A 111 -0.15 -4.99 20.92
CA VAL A 111 0.32 -6.25 21.53
C VAL A 111 -0.36 -6.51 22.87
N VAL A 112 -0.44 -5.49 23.74
CA VAL A 112 -1.11 -5.62 25.05
C VAL A 112 -2.60 -5.95 24.87
N SER A 113 -3.30 -5.19 24.02
CA SER A 113 -4.75 -5.38 23.79
C SER A 113 -5.07 -6.72 23.11
N LEU A 114 -4.25 -7.15 22.15
CA LEU A 114 -4.43 -8.41 21.42
C LEU A 114 -4.10 -9.62 22.29
N ALA A 115 -3.07 -9.54 23.13
CA ALA A 115 -2.77 -10.59 24.09
C ALA A 115 -3.91 -10.75 25.12
N ALA A 116 -4.47 -9.63 25.60
CA ALA A 116 -5.63 -9.66 26.49
C ALA A 116 -6.88 -10.24 25.82
N ALA A 117 -7.17 -9.82 24.59
CA ALA A 117 -8.29 -10.34 23.79
C ALA A 117 -8.13 -11.83 23.51
N GLY A 118 -6.95 -12.28 23.07
CA GLY A 118 -6.65 -13.69 22.81
C GLY A 118 -6.81 -14.55 24.07
N ARG A 119 -6.30 -14.07 25.22
CA ARG A 119 -6.53 -14.75 26.52
C ARG A 119 -8.01 -14.85 26.86
N ALA A 120 -8.80 -13.80 26.63
CA ALA A 120 -10.24 -13.81 26.89
C ALA A 120 -10.99 -14.78 25.97
N VAL A 121 -10.63 -14.84 24.68
CA VAL A 121 -11.20 -15.80 23.71
C VAL A 121 -10.90 -17.25 24.11
N LEU A 122 -9.66 -17.53 24.53
CA LEU A 122 -9.23 -18.89 24.92
C LEU A 122 -9.83 -19.33 26.26
N ARG A 123 -10.02 -18.41 27.22
CA ARG A 123 -10.43 -18.76 28.59
C ARG A 123 -11.92 -19.02 28.78
N LYS A 124 -12.76 -18.71 27.78
CA LYS A 124 -14.21 -18.95 27.55
C LYS A 124 -15.21 -19.20 28.70
N ASN A 125 -14.85 -19.52 29.94
CA ASN A 125 -15.79 -19.87 31.01
C ASN A 125 -15.23 -19.97 32.45
N LYS A 126 -14.00 -19.55 32.77
CA LYS A 126 -13.50 -19.63 34.17
C LYS A 126 -13.47 -18.28 34.87
N GLY A 127 -14.63 -17.88 35.40
CA GLY A 127 -14.90 -17.16 36.66
C GLY A 127 -14.05 -15.96 37.14
N ASN A 128 -13.01 -15.55 36.44
CA ASN A 128 -12.10 -14.51 36.90
C ASN A 128 -12.46 -13.18 36.24
N ARG A 129 -13.27 -12.40 36.96
CA ARG A 129 -13.93 -11.17 36.50
C ARG A 129 -13.06 -9.91 36.43
N ASP A 130 -11.73 -10.08 36.49
CA ASP A 130 -10.78 -8.96 36.67
C ASP A 130 -9.91 -8.70 35.43
N GLY A 131 -10.22 -9.30 34.28
CA GLY A 131 -9.44 -9.13 33.04
C GLY A 131 -9.64 -7.78 32.35
N LEU A 132 -8.59 -7.27 31.67
CA LEU A 132 -8.66 -6.07 30.81
C LEU A 132 -9.87 -6.08 29.86
N TRP A 133 -10.27 -7.28 29.39
CA TRP A 133 -11.34 -7.42 28.42
C TRP A 133 -12.75 -7.14 28.99
N GLU A 134 -13.00 -7.46 30.26
CA GLU A 134 -14.29 -7.17 30.89
C GLU A 134 -14.51 -5.67 31.10
N GLN A 135 -13.43 -4.88 30.99
CA GLN A 135 -13.43 -3.43 31.13
C GLN A 135 -13.76 -2.69 29.82
N VAL A 136 -13.91 -3.40 28.69
CA VAL A 136 -14.19 -2.80 27.38
C VAL A 136 -15.71 -2.89 27.09
N PRO A 137 -16.47 -1.77 27.12
CA PRO A 137 -17.91 -1.83 26.93
C PRO A 137 -18.27 -2.17 25.49
N GLY A 138 -19.18 -3.13 25.32
CA GLY A 138 -19.85 -3.38 24.04
C GLY A 138 -19.00 -4.01 22.91
N LEU A 139 -17.71 -4.28 23.12
CA LEU A 139 -16.83 -4.88 22.12
C LEU A 139 -16.42 -6.32 22.50
N PRO A 140 -16.89 -7.35 21.76
CA PRO A 140 -16.48 -8.72 22.03
C PRO A 140 -14.98 -8.97 21.75
N ALA A 141 -14.35 -9.85 22.53
CA ALA A 141 -12.91 -10.17 22.44
C ALA A 141 -12.47 -10.70 21.08
N GLY A 142 -13.28 -11.59 20.50
CA GLY A 142 -12.99 -12.14 19.18
C GLY A 142 -13.01 -11.08 18.09
N ASP A 143 -13.96 -10.14 18.18
CA ASP A 143 -14.17 -9.08 17.18
C ASP A 143 -12.98 -8.13 17.15
N TRP A 144 -12.51 -7.69 18.33
CA TRP A 144 -11.29 -6.89 18.42
C TRP A 144 -10.04 -7.67 18.05
N PHE A 145 -9.92 -8.93 18.50
CA PHE A 145 -8.75 -9.74 18.17
C PHE A 145 -8.58 -9.85 16.66
N LEU A 146 -9.65 -10.13 15.91
CA LEU A 146 -9.57 -10.13 14.44
C LEU A 146 -9.23 -8.75 13.90
N TYR A 147 -9.98 -7.72 14.30
CA TYR A 147 -9.81 -6.38 13.73
C TYR A 147 -8.41 -5.80 14.01
N GLY A 148 -7.97 -5.83 15.26
CA GLY A 148 -6.64 -5.36 15.67
C GLY A 148 -5.51 -6.19 15.06
N ALA A 149 -5.69 -7.51 14.90
CA ALA A 149 -4.71 -8.35 14.21
C ALA A 149 -4.59 -8.00 12.72
N VAL A 150 -5.70 -7.70 12.04
CA VAL A 150 -5.70 -7.24 10.64
C VAL A 150 -4.98 -5.90 10.52
N LEU A 151 -5.22 -4.94 11.42
CA LEU A 151 -4.52 -3.66 11.43
C LEU A 151 -3.01 -3.83 11.64
N ALA A 152 -2.62 -4.67 12.60
CA ALA A 152 -1.22 -4.96 12.88
C ALA A 152 -0.54 -5.68 11.71
N ALA A 153 -1.18 -6.72 11.17
CA ALA A 153 -0.66 -7.46 10.02
C ALA A 153 -0.52 -6.57 8.78
N GLY A 154 -1.48 -5.68 8.52
CA GLY A 154 -1.42 -4.73 7.41
C GLY A 154 -0.25 -3.74 7.56
N TYR A 155 -0.06 -3.20 8.76
CA TYR A 155 1.09 -2.32 9.03
C TYR A 155 2.43 -3.05 8.88
N LEU A 156 2.56 -4.27 9.45
CA LEU A 156 3.78 -5.07 9.34
C LEU A 156 4.06 -5.45 7.88
N PHE A 157 3.03 -5.82 7.13
CA PHE A 157 3.14 -6.08 5.69
C PHE A 157 3.70 -4.87 4.96
N TRP A 158 3.17 -3.67 5.20
CA TRP A 158 3.69 -2.44 4.59
C TRP A 158 5.12 -2.12 5.03
N GLN A 159 5.43 -2.20 6.33
CA GLN A 159 6.74 -1.84 6.90
C GLN A 159 7.87 -2.75 6.40
N PHE A 160 7.59 -4.04 6.19
CA PHE A 160 8.58 -5.04 5.78
C PHE A 160 8.58 -5.35 4.28
N SER A 161 7.65 -4.79 3.50
CA SER A 161 7.67 -4.87 2.03
C SER A 161 8.33 -3.61 1.45
N ALA A 162 7.52 -2.66 1.01
CA ALA A 162 7.94 -1.39 0.44
C ALA A 162 7.39 -0.23 1.30
N PRO A 163 8.13 0.21 2.33
CA PRO A 163 7.67 1.20 3.31
C PRO A 163 7.67 2.64 2.77
N LEU A 164 7.16 2.85 1.56
CA LEU A 164 6.95 4.18 0.99
C LEU A 164 5.61 4.73 1.49
N VAL A 165 5.65 5.82 2.28
CA VAL A 165 4.47 6.38 2.95
C VAL A 165 3.37 6.76 1.96
N ARG A 166 3.73 7.30 0.79
CA ARG A 166 2.79 7.66 -0.28
C ARG A 166 1.87 6.51 -0.72
N TYR A 167 2.36 5.27 -0.71
CA TYR A 167 1.59 4.08 -1.06
C TYR A 167 1.06 3.33 0.17
N GLY A 168 1.42 3.80 1.37
CA GLY A 168 1.14 3.14 2.64
C GLY A 168 0.11 3.82 3.54
N TYR A 169 -0.39 5.01 3.19
CA TYR A 169 -1.22 5.82 4.08
C TYR A 169 -2.37 5.05 4.76
N ALA A 170 -3.03 4.15 4.03
CA ALA A 170 -4.09 3.33 4.61
C ALA A 170 -3.59 2.53 5.83
N TYR A 171 -2.43 1.89 5.74
CA TYR A 171 -1.83 1.12 6.83
C TYR A 171 -1.30 2.00 7.96
N VAL A 172 -0.59 3.09 7.61
CA VAL A 172 0.05 3.98 8.58
C VAL A 172 -0.98 4.82 9.36
N ILE A 173 -2.19 5.04 8.82
CA ILE A 173 -3.26 5.75 9.52
C ILE A 173 -4.19 4.78 10.25
N ALA A 174 -4.57 3.66 9.62
CA ALA A 174 -5.58 2.76 10.18
C ALA A 174 -5.15 2.12 11.49
N LEU A 175 -3.88 1.69 11.61
CA LEU A 175 -3.37 1.11 12.85
C LEU A 175 -3.46 2.08 14.04
N PRO A 176 -2.83 3.27 14.02
CA PRO A 176 -2.90 4.19 15.16
C PRO A 176 -4.33 4.69 15.41
N ALA A 177 -5.14 4.92 14.37
CA ALA A 177 -6.53 5.33 14.55
C ALA A 177 -7.37 4.24 15.24
N GLY A 178 -7.25 2.98 14.80
CA GLY A 178 -7.95 1.85 15.40
C GLY A 178 -7.52 1.60 16.85
N MET A 179 -6.21 1.64 17.11
CA MET A 179 -5.66 1.46 18.47
C MET A 179 -6.06 2.62 19.38
N ALA A 180 -5.92 3.87 18.94
CA ALA A 180 -6.35 5.04 19.71
C ALA A 180 -7.86 5.00 20.01
N GLY A 181 -8.69 4.59 19.04
CA GLY A 181 -10.12 4.40 19.22
C GLY A 181 -10.45 3.36 20.30
N PHE A 182 -9.78 2.20 20.27
CA PHE A 182 -9.94 1.17 21.30
C PHE A 182 -9.59 1.67 22.70
N TRP A 183 -8.42 2.31 22.86
CA TRP A 183 -7.97 2.83 24.15
C TRP A 183 -8.83 4.01 24.63
N PHE A 184 -9.35 4.82 23.71
CA PHE A 184 -10.33 5.86 24.01
C PHE A 184 -11.62 5.25 24.56
N CYS A 185 -12.20 4.25 23.89
CA CYS A 185 -13.41 3.57 24.35
C CYS A 185 -13.23 2.93 25.73
N MET A 186 -12.06 2.35 26.00
CA MET A 186 -11.75 1.80 27.32
C MET A 186 -11.66 2.88 28.42
N ALA A 187 -11.04 4.02 28.10
CA ALA A 187 -10.86 5.12 29.06
C ALA A 187 -12.16 5.90 29.31
N ALA A 188 -12.94 6.14 28.25
CA ALA A 188 -14.17 6.94 28.28
C ALA A 188 -15.41 6.12 28.66
N GLY A 189 -15.44 4.84 28.35
CA GLY A 189 -16.59 3.94 28.57
C GLY A 189 -16.96 3.67 30.03
N ARG A 190 -16.22 4.26 30.99
CA ARG A 190 -16.46 4.15 32.44
C ARG A 190 -17.38 5.25 32.99
N GLY A 191 -17.81 6.18 32.14
CA GLY A 191 -18.66 7.29 32.54
C GLY A 191 -17.96 8.32 33.45
N GLY A 192 -18.71 9.34 33.84
CA GLY A 192 -18.30 10.32 34.84
C GLY A 192 -17.21 11.28 34.38
N ARG A 193 -16.36 11.74 35.32
CA ARG A 193 -15.37 12.81 35.08
C ARG A 193 -14.31 12.42 34.03
N ARG A 194 -13.95 11.14 33.95
CA ARG A 194 -12.93 10.63 33.03
C ARG A 194 -13.41 10.65 31.58
N GLU A 195 -14.68 10.29 31.33
CA GLU A 195 -15.31 10.39 30.01
C GLU A 195 -15.27 11.83 29.49
N GLY A 196 -15.72 12.79 30.32
CA GLY A 196 -15.72 14.20 29.96
C GLY A 196 -14.32 14.73 29.63
N LEU A 197 -13.29 14.29 30.38
CA LEU A 197 -11.90 14.65 30.10
C LEU A 197 -11.39 14.04 28.79
N CYS A 198 -11.57 12.73 28.59
CA CYS A 198 -11.17 12.04 27.36
C CYS A 198 -11.82 12.67 26.12
N ARG A 199 -13.12 12.98 26.18
CA ARG A 199 -13.85 13.63 25.09
C ARG A 199 -13.31 15.02 24.79
N ARG A 200 -12.99 15.83 25.81
CA ARG A 200 -12.38 17.16 25.61
C ARG A 200 -11.00 17.07 24.98
N ILE A 201 -10.16 16.14 25.43
CA ILE A 201 -8.84 15.88 24.84
C ILE A 201 -8.98 15.46 23.38
N PHE A 202 -9.88 14.51 23.08
CA PHE A 202 -10.14 14.08 21.71
C PHE A 202 -10.58 15.22 20.81
N LEU A 203 -11.56 16.02 21.26
CA LEU A 203 -12.05 17.18 20.49
C LEU A 203 -10.95 18.22 20.29
N LEU A 204 -10.11 18.47 21.29
CA LEU A 204 -8.97 19.37 21.16
C LEU A 204 -7.96 18.86 20.12
N CYS A 205 -7.55 17.59 20.21
CA CYS A 205 -6.63 16.97 19.26
C CYS A 205 -7.20 16.98 17.83
N MET A 206 -8.50 16.67 17.68
CA MET A 206 -9.19 16.70 16.38
C MET A 206 -9.24 18.12 15.81
N SER A 207 -9.59 19.12 16.63
CA SER A 207 -9.62 20.52 16.19
C SER A 207 -8.23 21.01 15.77
N VAL A 208 -7.19 20.70 16.55
CA VAL A 208 -5.80 21.04 16.19
C VAL A 208 -5.39 20.37 14.88
N PHE A 209 -5.72 19.08 14.70
CA PHE A 209 -5.43 18.36 13.47
C PHE A 209 -6.15 18.96 12.25
N LEU A 210 -7.44 19.27 12.38
CA LEU A 210 -8.23 19.89 11.31
C LEU A 210 -7.72 21.28 10.95
N LEU A 211 -7.36 22.10 11.95
CA LEU A 211 -6.76 23.42 11.72
C LEU A 211 -5.40 23.30 11.02
N TYR A 212 -4.57 22.35 11.43
CA TYR A 212 -3.30 22.06 10.75
C TYR A 212 -3.54 21.65 9.28
N LYS A 213 -4.48 20.73 9.02
CA LYS A 213 -4.80 20.29 7.66
C LYS A 213 -5.43 21.40 6.81
N ALA A 214 -6.22 22.29 7.41
CA ALA A 214 -6.75 23.46 6.73
C ALA A 214 -5.64 24.45 6.35
N ALA A 215 -4.69 24.70 7.25
CA ALA A 215 -3.53 25.56 6.98
C ALA A 215 -2.61 24.95 5.91
N ASP A 216 -2.34 23.65 5.98
CA ASP A 216 -1.57 22.89 4.98
C ASP A 216 -2.23 22.95 3.60
N LEU A 217 -3.55 22.73 3.53
CA LEU A 217 -4.31 22.87 2.29
C LEU A 217 -4.29 24.31 1.75
N ALA A 218 -4.50 25.31 2.60
CA ALA A 218 -4.44 26.71 2.20
C ALA A 218 -3.05 27.11 1.69
N GLY A 219 -1.99 26.58 2.30
CA GLY A 219 -0.60 26.72 1.84
C GLY A 219 -0.39 26.10 0.46
N ALA A 220 -0.81 24.85 0.28
CA ALA A 220 -0.72 24.14 -1.01
C ALA A 220 -1.49 24.88 -2.11
N VAL A 221 -2.71 25.36 -1.82
CA VAL A 221 -3.50 26.16 -2.76
C VAL A 221 -2.77 27.47 -3.08
N ARG A 222 -2.25 28.18 -2.08
CA ARG A 222 -1.49 29.43 -2.30
C ARG A 222 -0.27 29.21 -3.21
N GLU A 223 0.48 28.13 -3.02
CA GLU A 223 1.67 27.81 -3.81
C GLU A 223 1.34 27.41 -5.25
N THR A 224 0.20 26.73 -5.44
CA THR A 224 -0.15 26.12 -6.72
C THR A 224 -1.18 26.92 -7.53
N ALA A 225 -1.98 27.81 -6.93
CA ALA A 225 -3.10 28.49 -7.61
C ALA A 225 -2.69 29.33 -8.82
N ALA A 226 -1.50 29.92 -8.80
CA ALA A 226 -0.97 30.71 -9.92
C ALA A 226 -0.30 29.84 -11.01
N GLN A 227 -0.12 28.55 -10.76
CA GLN A 227 0.56 27.67 -11.69
C GLN A 227 -0.36 27.34 -12.87
N PRO A 228 0.16 27.30 -14.12
CA PRO A 228 -0.64 26.93 -15.29
C PRO A 228 -1.32 25.57 -15.15
N TYR A 229 -0.73 24.70 -14.33
CA TYR A 229 -1.19 23.35 -14.10
C TYR A 229 -2.17 23.17 -12.94
N TYR A 230 -2.58 24.28 -12.30
CA TYR A 230 -3.61 24.23 -11.27
C TYR A 230 -4.97 23.80 -11.83
N LEU A 231 -5.30 24.23 -13.05
CA LEU A 231 -6.55 23.89 -13.74
C LEU A 231 -6.38 22.85 -14.84
N ARG A 232 -5.19 22.73 -15.44
CA ARG A 232 -4.93 21.84 -16.58
C ARG A 232 -3.73 20.96 -16.32
N GLN A 233 -3.78 19.68 -16.70
CA GLN A 233 -2.62 18.81 -16.56
C GLN A 233 -1.41 19.39 -17.33
N GLN A 234 -0.23 19.39 -16.70
CA GLN A 234 1.04 19.69 -17.39
C GLN A 234 1.32 18.65 -18.49
N ALA A 235 1.98 19.07 -19.58
CA ALA A 235 2.51 18.12 -20.56
C ALA A 235 3.61 17.26 -19.94
N TYR A 236 3.78 16.04 -20.43
CA TYR A 236 4.93 15.21 -20.06
C TYR A 236 6.23 15.89 -20.52
N GLY A 237 7.33 15.60 -19.82
CA GLY A 237 8.64 16.10 -20.24
C GLY A 237 9.01 15.60 -21.63
N LYS A 238 9.87 16.37 -22.31
CA LYS A 238 10.54 15.94 -23.53
C LYS A 238 11.87 15.32 -23.15
N TYR A 239 12.11 14.11 -23.62
CA TYR A 239 13.30 13.33 -23.32
C TYR A 239 13.87 12.81 -24.63
N GLU A 240 15.19 12.67 -24.68
CA GLU A 240 15.87 12.12 -25.83
C GLU A 240 15.60 10.62 -25.94
N ALA A 241 15.29 10.17 -27.15
CA ALA A 241 15.02 8.77 -27.45
C ALA A 241 15.72 8.38 -28.75
N SER A 242 16.23 7.16 -28.79
CA SER A 242 16.64 6.50 -30.02
C SER A 242 15.44 5.84 -30.71
N VAL A 243 15.56 5.62 -32.01
CA VAL A 243 14.57 4.89 -32.80
C VAL A 243 15.01 3.45 -32.96
N TRP A 244 14.12 2.52 -32.64
CA TRP A 244 14.23 1.09 -32.86
C TRP A 244 13.20 0.67 -33.90
N GLU A 245 13.65 0.18 -35.05
CA GLU A 245 12.78 -0.33 -36.11
C GLU A 245 12.35 -1.77 -35.80
N LEU A 246 11.04 -1.97 -35.62
CA LEU A 246 10.40 -3.24 -35.32
C LEU A 246 9.40 -3.59 -36.41
N ASP A 247 9.74 -4.54 -37.28
CA ASP A 247 8.89 -5.06 -38.37
C ASP A 247 8.18 -3.97 -39.20
N GLY A 248 8.90 -2.88 -39.50
CA GLY A 248 8.39 -1.74 -40.26
C GLY A 248 7.66 -0.67 -39.42
N VAL A 249 7.78 -0.73 -38.09
CA VAL A 249 7.27 0.28 -37.16
C VAL A 249 8.43 0.89 -36.37
N SER A 250 8.52 2.22 -36.37
CA SER A 250 9.45 2.95 -35.51
C SER A 250 8.95 2.97 -34.06
N VAL A 251 9.72 2.38 -33.15
CA VAL A 251 9.50 2.37 -31.70
C VAL A 251 10.57 3.21 -31.02
N TYR A 252 10.17 4.10 -30.12
CA TYR A 252 11.09 4.98 -29.41
C TYR A 252 11.61 4.35 -28.12
N VAL A 253 12.92 4.46 -27.87
CA VAL A 253 13.57 3.92 -26.67
C VAL A 253 14.33 5.05 -25.97
N PRO A 254 14.11 5.31 -24.66
CA PRO A 254 14.76 6.41 -23.97
C PRO A 254 16.27 6.17 -23.87
N LEU A 255 17.09 7.20 -24.13
CA LEU A 255 18.55 7.09 -24.01
C LEU A 255 19.02 6.89 -22.56
N ASP A 256 18.29 7.45 -21.59
CA ASP A 256 18.57 7.32 -20.15
C ASP A 256 17.93 6.07 -19.51
N GLY A 257 17.21 5.26 -20.30
CA GLY A 257 16.59 4.02 -19.85
C GLY A 257 15.32 4.17 -19.00
N GLY A 258 14.79 5.38 -18.76
CA GLY A 258 13.69 5.55 -17.81
C GLY A 258 12.59 6.54 -18.16
N LYS A 259 12.87 7.58 -18.95
CA LYS A 259 11.88 8.66 -19.18
C LYS A 259 11.54 8.81 -20.65
N ILE A 260 10.25 8.71 -20.96
CA ILE A 260 9.71 8.95 -22.30
C ILE A 260 8.55 9.95 -22.23
N GLY A 261 8.44 10.82 -23.22
CA GLY A 261 7.37 11.81 -23.34
C GLY A 261 6.24 11.35 -24.25
N TYR A 262 5.15 12.11 -24.33
CA TYR A 262 4.03 11.80 -25.22
C TYR A 262 4.40 11.79 -26.71
N ASP A 263 5.35 12.63 -27.10
CA ASP A 263 5.74 12.81 -28.51
C ASP A 263 6.46 11.57 -29.08
N ALA A 264 7.00 10.71 -28.20
CA ALA A 264 7.76 9.52 -28.56
C ALA A 264 6.90 8.26 -28.35
N PHE A 265 5.88 8.07 -29.18
CA PHE A 265 4.97 6.92 -29.13
C PHE A 265 4.85 6.25 -30.52
N PRO A 266 4.84 4.90 -30.62
CA PRO A 266 4.94 3.91 -29.54
C PRO A 266 6.35 3.88 -28.92
N SER A 267 6.44 3.55 -27.63
CA SER A 267 7.71 3.48 -26.91
C SER A 267 7.92 2.17 -26.18
N SER A 268 9.18 1.80 -25.98
CA SER A 268 9.60 0.70 -25.11
C SER A 268 10.70 1.20 -24.17
N PRO A 269 10.74 0.76 -22.89
CA PRO A 269 11.80 1.18 -21.96
C PRO A 269 13.19 0.68 -22.40
N ARG A 270 13.24 -0.35 -23.24
CA ARG A 270 14.45 -0.96 -23.80
C ARG A 270 14.17 -1.61 -25.14
N ILE A 271 15.21 -1.97 -25.89
CA ILE A 271 15.08 -2.88 -27.03
C ILE A 271 14.74 -4.28 -26.48
N GLN A 272 13.80 -4.97 -27.12
CA GLN A 272 13.32 -6.29 -26.68
C GLN A 272 13.40 -7.29 -27.84
N GLU A 273 13.60 -8.57 -27.52
CA GLU A 273 13.59 -9.67 -28.49
C GLU A 273 12.14 -10.09 -28.81
N ILE A 274 11.43 -9.23 -29.54
CA ILE A 274 10.03 -9.44 -29.94
C ILE A 274 9.86 -9.24 -31.44
N GLU A 275 8.78 -9.81 -31.97
CA GLU A 275 8.29 -9.59 -33.33
C GLU A 275 6.80 -9.20 -33.30
N LEU A 276 6.35 -8.41 -34.26
CA LEU A 276 4.93 -8.16 -34.46
C LEU A 276 4.26 -9.42 -35.02
N ARG A 277 3.00 -9.65 -34.63
CA ARG A 277 2.24 -10.78 -35.20
C ARG A 277 1.96 -10.59 -36.69
N GLU A 278 1.84 -9.33 -37.11
CA GLU A 278 1.70 -8.89 -38.49
C GLU A 278 2.61 -7.68 -38.73
N ASN A 279 3.46 -7.73 -39.76
CA ASN A 279 4.40 -6.67 -40.09
C ASN A 279 3.67 -5.32 -40.28
N GLY A 280 4.23 -4.26 -39.69
CA GLY A 280 3.65 -2.91 -39.75
C GLY A 280 2.36 -2.72 -38.95
N ASN A 281 1.84 -3.74 -38.26
CA ASN A 281 0.53 -3.68 -37.61
C ASN A 281 0.60 -3.91 -36.09
N LEU A 282 0.74 -2.82 -35.34
CA LEU A 282 0.71 -2.84 -33.87
C LEU A 282 -0.60 -3.40 -33.28
N LYS A 283 -1.73 -3.29 -33.98
CA LYS A 283 -3.03 -3.79 -33.48
C LYS A 283 -3.07 -5.31 -33.42
N ALA A 284 -2.28 -5.99 -34.26
CA ALA A 284 -2.12 -7.44 -34.20
C ALA A 284 -1.33 -7.88 -32.95
N GLY A 285 -0.67 -6.93 -32.26
CA GLY A 285 0.14 -7.19 -31.07
C GLY A 285 1.51 -7.77 -31.42
N PHE A 286 2.23 -8.18 -30.38
CA PHE A 286 3.58 -8.71 -30.46
C PHE A 286 3.67 -10.09 -29.78
N ARG A 287 4.78 -10.77 -30.00
CA ARG A 287 5.17 -12.02 -29.33
C ARG A 287 6.71 -12.11 -29.24
N PRO A 288 7.26 -13.03 -28.44
CA PRO A 288 8.70 -13.27 -28.41
C PRO A 288 9.21 -13.60 -29.82
N ALA A 289 10.35 -13.04 -30.20
CA ALA A 289 10.98 -13.31 -31.48
C ALA A 289 11.27 -14.82 -31.57
N ARG A 290 10.98 -15.42 -32.73
CA ARG A 290 11.35 -16.82 -32.94
C ARG A 290 12.87 -16.92 -33.02
N SER A 291 13.49 -17.70 -32.13
CA SER A 291 14.93 -17.94 -32.15
C SER A 291 15.34 -18.48 -33.53
N GLY A 292 16.02 -17.66 -34.33
CA GLY A 292 16.51 -18.02 -35.66
C GLY A 292 15.90 -17.24 -36.82
N LYS A 293 16.31 -15.98 -36.95
CA LYS A 293 16.65 -15.33 -38.24
C LYS A 293 17.82 -14.39 -38.03
#